data_AF-A0A973AUA2-F1
#
_entry.id   AF-A0A973AUA2-F1
#
_cell.length_a   1.000
_cell.length_b   1.000
_cell.length_c   1.000
_cell.angle_alpha   90.00
_cell.angle_beta   90.00
_cell.angle_gamma   90.00
#
_symmetry.space_group_name_H-M   'P 1'
#
loop_
_entity.id
_entity.type
_entity.pdbx_description
1 polymer ?
#
loop_
_entity_poly.entity_id
_entity_poly.type
_entity_poly.pdbx_seq_one_letter_code
_entity_poly.pdbx_strand_id
1 'polypeptide(L)' 'MPNAFDPYREALVIENHTVWPADCEDWSQADRSRAEALLHASPQEAAELDYLRQ' A
#
# COMPACT_ATOMS: atom_id res chain seq x y z
N MET A 1 8.24 9.76 14.27
CA MET A 1 8.83 8.62 13.54
C MET A 1 8.53 8.83 12.06
N PRO A 2 9.47 8.59 11.15
CA PRO A 2 9.30 8.86 9.72
C PRO A 2 8.20 8.01 9.04
N ASN A 3 7.65 7.03 9.77
CA ASN A 3 6.69 6.02 9.31
C ASN A 3 5.25 6.31 9.76
N ALA A 4 4.94 7.55 10.14
CA ALA A 4 3.57 7.95 10.44
C ALA A 4 2.91 8.51 9.18
N PHE A 5 1.62 8.24 9.02
CA PHE A 5 0.81 8.84 7.96
C PHE A 5 0.98 10.36 7.92
N ASP A 6 1.25 10.89 6.73
CA ASP A 6 1.42 12.31 6.48
C ASP A 6 0.51 12.71 5.31
N PRO A 7 -0.57 13.46 5.57
CA PRO A 7 -1.56 13.80 4.54
C PRO A 7 -0.96 14.67 3.42
N TYR A 8 0.11 15.41 3.67
CA TYR A 8 0.79 16.16 2.63
C TYR A 8 1.59 15.24 1.70
N ARG A 9 2.30 14.24 2.26
CA ARG A 9 3.02 13.25 1.44
C ARG A 9 2.06 12.35 0.66
N GLU A 10 0.97 11.95 1.29
CA GLU A 10 -0.07 11.15 0.63
C GLU A 10 -0.66 11.86 -0.59
N ALA A 11 -0.93 13.16 -0.48
CA ALA A 11 -1.45 13.96 -1.59
C ALA A 11 -0.48 14.09 -2.79
N LEU A 12 0.81 13.76 -2.60
CA LEU A 12 1.82 13.76 -3.66
C LEU A 12 1.99 12.39 -4.33
N VAL A 13 1.32 11.34 -3.84
CA VAL A 13 1.35 10.02 -4.46
C VAL A 13 0.56 10.05 -5.77
N ILE A 14 1.22 9.67 -6.86
CA ILE A 14 0.63 9.65 -8.22
C ILE A 14 0.37 8.24 -8.73
N GLU A 15 1.05 7.24 -8.17
CA GLU A 15 0.94 5.83 -8.55
C GLU A 15 1.11 4.96 -7.31
N ASN A 16 0.26 3.94 -7.19
CA ASN A 16 0.32 2.93 -6.15
C ASN A 16 0.77 1.61 -6.77
N HIS A 17 1.74 0.95 -6.14
CA HIS A 17 2.26 -0.32 -6.60
C HIS A 17 2.39 -1.30 -5.43
N THR A 18 1.77 -2.47 -5.57
CA THR A 18 1.81 -3.52 -4.55
C THR A 18 2.79 -4.61 -4.93
N VAL A 19 3.82 -4.81 -4.10
CA VAL A 19 4.72 -5.97 -4.21
C VAL A 19 4.13 -7.11 -3.37
N TRP A 20 3.77 -8.20 -4.03
CA TRP A 20 3.21 -9.37 -3.35
C TRP A 20 4.33 -10.32 -2.90
N PRO A 21 4.33 -10.76 -1.62
CA PRO A 21 5.27 -11.77 -1.15
C PRO A 21 4.98 -13.13 -1.79
N ALA A 22 5.98 -14.02 -1.79
CA ALA A 22 5.85 -15.38 -2.33
C ALA A 22 4.72 -16.18 -1.64
N ASP A 23 4.45 -15.92 -0.37
CA ASP A 23 3.37 -16.58 0.38
C ASP A 23 1.97 -16.26 -0.19
N CYS A 24 1.84 -15.19 -0.99
CA CYS A 24 0.62 -14.84 -1.68
C CYS A 24 0.56 -15.41 -3.11
N GLU A 25 1.52 -16.26 -3.54
CA GLU A 25 1.60 -16.79 -4.91
C GLU A 25 0.33 -17.55 -5.32
N ASP A 26 -0.29 -18.27 -4.40
CA ASP A 26 -1.51 -19.05 -4.61
C ASP A 26 -2.80 -18.21 -4.64
N TRP A 27 -2.73 -16.91 -4.32
CA TRP A 27 -3.92 -16.05 -4.34
C TRP A 27 -4.43 -15.85 -5.76
N SER A 28 -5.74 -15.86 -5.92
CA SER A 28 -6.35 -15.49 -7.18
C SER A 28 -6.05 -14.03 -7.51
N GLN A 29 -6.03 -13.70 -8.80
CA GLN A 29 -5.86 -12.31 -9.25
C GLN A 29 -6.95 -11.40 -8.67
N ALA A 30 -8.19 -11.89 -8.55
CA ALA A 30 -9.30 -11.13 -7.99
C ALA A 30 -9.09 -10.80 -6.51
N ASP A 31 -8.59 -11.76 -5.73
CA ASP A 31 -8.31 -11.54 -4.30
C ASP A 31 -7.16 -10.55 -4.10
N ARG A 32 -6.09 -10.67 -4.91
CA ARG A 32 -4.98 -9.71 -4.90
C ARG A 32 -5.46 -8.30 -5.26
N SER A 33 -6.20 -8.13 -6.34
CA SER A 33 -6.71 -6.81 -6.73
C SER A 33 -7.64 -6.20 -5.69
N ARG A 34 -8.47 -7.03 -5.03
CA ARG A 34 -9.32 -6.57 -3.93
C ARG A 34 -8.48 -6.10 -2.73
N ALA A 35 -7.49 -6.89 -2.32
CA ALA A 35 -6.64 -6.57 -1.18
C ALA A 35 -5.77 -5.33 -1.46
N GLU A 36 -5.22 -5.20 -2.67
CA GLU A 36 -4.52 -4.00 -3.14
C GLU A 36 -5.40 -2.75 -3.01
N ALA A 37 -6.63 -2.79 -3.51
CA ALA A 37 -7.54 -1.66 -3.41
C ALA A 37 -7.84 -1.27 -1.95
N LEU A 38 -8.00 -2.27 -1.06
CA LEU A 38 -8.24 -2.03 0.37
C LEU A 38 -7.02 -1.42 1.07
N LEU A 39 -5.82 -1.90 0.78
CA LEU A 39 -4.57 -1.39 1.35
C LEU A 39 -4.37 0.09 0.99
N HIS A 40 -4.60 0.45 -0.28
CA HIS A 40 -4.42 1.82 -0.76
C HIS A 40 -5.59 2.77 -0.42
N ALA A 41 -6.76 2.23 -0.05
CA ALA A 41 -7.92 3.06 0.31
C ALA A 41 -7.79 3.71 1.68
N SER A 42 -6.97 3.16 2.58
CA SER A 42 -6.84 3.64 3.96
C SER A 42 -5.40 3.52 4.48
N PRO A 43 -4.43 4.24 3.87
CA PRO A 43 -3.01 4.17 4.26
C PRO A 43 -2.78 4.58 5.73
N GLN A 44 -3.64 5.41 6.32
CA GLN A 44 -3.61 5.77 7.74
C GLN A 44 -3.86 4.59 8.70
N GLU A 45 -4.48 3.52 8.22
CA GLU A 45 -4.77 2.29 8.99
C GLU A 45 -3.70 1.21 8.77
N ALA A 46 -2.71 1.47 7.91
CA ALA A 46 -1.61 0.55 7.67
C ALA A 46 -0.81 0.36 8.97
N ALA A 47 -0.51 -0.90 9.31
CA ALA A 47 0.34 -1.22 10.45
C ALA A 47 1.76 -0.67 10.28
N GLU A 48 2.25 -0.62 9.03
CA GLU A 48 3.55 -0.09 8.65
C GLU A 48 3.39 0.70 7.35
N LEU A 49 3.89 1.94 7.33
CA LEU A 49 3.82 2.84 6.18
C LEU A 49 5.14 3.58 6.00
N ASP A 50 5.73 3.45 4.81
CA ASP A 50 6.98 4.12 4.44
C ASP A 50 6.80 4.93 3.15
N TYR A 51 7.11 6.22 3.20
CA TYR A 51 7.14 7.08 2.02
C TYR A 51 8.52 7.04 1.37
N LEU A 52 8.63 6.32 0.25
CA LEU A 52 9.86 6.24 -0.55
C LEU A 52 9.81 7.23 -1.72
N ARG A 53 10.94 7.90 -1.99
CA ARG A 53 11.14 8.62 -3.25
C ARG A 53 11.90 7.70 -4.21
N GLN A 54 11.33 7.47 -5.39
CA GLN A 54 12.02 6.82 -6.50
C GLN A 54 12.93 7.80 -7.24
#